data_AF-A0A272ESH4-F1
#
_entry.id   AF-A0A272ESH4-F1
#
_cell.length_a   1.000
_cell.length_b   1.000
_cell.length_c   1.000
_cell.angle_alpha   90.00
_cell.angle_beta   90.00
_cell.angle_gamma   90.00
#
_symmetry.space_group_name_H-M   'P 1'
#
loop_
_entity.id
_entity.type
_entity.pdbx_description
1 polymer ?
#
loop_
_entity_poly.entity_id
_entity_poly.type
_entity_poly.pdbx_seq_one_letter_code
_entity_poly.pdbx_strand_id
1 'polypeptide(L)'
;MKLAGDSAEGAIASLAGVPMEQMPGGEDFLKRFRERFGEPEVYSPYGYDATRVLVAAMLQADSTEPVKYLPTLANIKHAGVTSPEISYDEHGDFANGGVTVYQVRQGKWEVMQTIE
;
A
#
# COMPACT_ATOMS: atom_id res chain seq x y z
N MET A 1 -13.75 -16.57 -1.28
CA MET A 1 -14.63 -17.69 -1.65
C MET A 1 -15.15 -18.54 -0.50
N LYS A 2 -14.35 -18.84 0.53
CA LYS A 2 -14.75 -19.75 1.62
C LYS A 2 -16.10 -19.40 2.31
N LEU A 3 -16.46 -18.12 2.37
CA LEU A 3 -17.72 -17.65 2.95
C LEU A 3 -18.88 -17.58 1.94
N ALA A 4 -18.65 -16.99 0.77
CA ALA A 4 -19.69 -16.77 -0.25
C ALA A 4 -19.90 -17.98 -1.19
N GLY A 5 -19.00 -18.96 -1.19
CA GLY A 5 -19.04 -20.13 -2.08
C GLY A 5 -19.18 -19.72 -3.54
N ASP A 6 -20.01 -20.46 -4.26
CA ASP A 6 -20.31 -20.24 -5.69
C ASP A 6 -20.96 -18.89 -5.97
N SER A 7 -21.60 -18.26 -4.97
CA SER A 7 -22.21 -16.92 -5.14
C SER A 7 -21.17 -15.81 -5.30
N ALA A 8 -19.90 -16.09 -5.02
CA ALA A 8 -18.82 -15.14 -5.24
C ALA A 8 -18.42 -15.01 -6.72
N GLU A 9 -18.74 -15.99 -7.56
CA GLU A 9 -18.25 -16.04 -8.94
C GLU A 9 -18.71 -14.80 -9.74
N GLY A 10 -17.77 -14.19 -10.45
CA GLY A 10 -18.03 -12.97 -11.21
C GLY A 10 -18.08 -11.69 -10.39
N ALA A 11 -17.98 -11.74 -9.06
CA ALA A 11 -17.92 -10.55 -8.21
C ALA A 11 -16.71 -9.67 -8.59
N ILE A 12 -16.92 -8.36 -8.62
CA ILE A 12 -15.91 -7.37 -8.98
C ILE A 12 -15.63 -6.50 -7.76
N ALA A 13 -14.35 -6.25 -7.50
CA ALA A 13 -13.88 -5.35 -6.45
C ALA A 13 -12.67 -4.56 -6.93
N SER A 14 -12.44 -3.38 -6.37
CA SER A 14 -11.24 -2.59 -6.61
C SER A 14 -10.44 -2.43 -5.32
N LEU A 15 -9.11 -2.41 -5.44
CA LEU A 15 -8.19 -2.07 -4.35
C LEU A 15 -7.27 -0.94 -4.81
N ALA A 16 -7.00 -0.01 -3.90
CA ALA A 16 -5.99 1.01 -4.13
C ALA A 16 -4.59 0.38 -4.16
N GLY A 17 -3.77 0.84 -5.10
CA GLY A 17 -2.45 0.33 -5.42
C GLY A 17 -2.43 -0.81 -6.43
N VAL A 18 -1.26 -1.42 -6.57
CA VAL A 18 -0.95 -2.51 -7.49
C VAL A 18 -0.91 -3.86 -6.75
N PRO A 19 -1.02 -5.01 -7.45
CA PRO A 19 -0.78 -6.32 -6.84
C PRO A 19 0.57 -6.37 -6.11
N MET A 20 0.64 -7.12 -5.01
CA MET A 20 1.84 -7.20 -4.15
C MET A 20 3.11 -7.55 -4.94
N GLU A 21 2.98 -8.43 -5.92
CA GLU A 21 4.08 -8.89 -6.77
C GLU A 21 4.58 -7.81 -7.75
N GLN A 22 3.79 -6.76 -7.97
CA GLN A 22 4.15 -5.60 -8.81
C GLN A 22 4.66 -4.42 -7.99
N MET A 23 4.58 -4.49 -6.66
CA MET A 23 5.08 -3.43 -5.79
C MET A 23 6.61 -3.33 -5.85
N PRO A 24 7.19 -2.12 -5.91
CA PRO A 24 8.64 -1.93 -6.03
C PRO A 24 9.48 -2.69 -4.98
N GLY A 25 9.02 -2.72 -3.73
CA GLY A 25 9.67 -3.44 -2.62
C GLY A 25 8.94 -4.71 -2.19
N GLY A 26 7.97 -5.19 -2.96
CA GLY A 26 7.05 -6.26 -2.56
C GLY A 26 7.76 -7.57 -2.17
N GLU A 27 8.75 -8.00 -2.96
CA GLU A 27 9.46 -9.27 -2.73
C GLU A 27 10.22 -9.28 -1.38
N ASP A 28 11.02 -8.25 -1.09
CA ASP A 28 11.76 -8.14 0.19
C ASP A 28 10.80 -8.02 1.37
N PHE A 29 9.74 -7.21 1.22
CA PHE A 29 8.71 -7.04 2.24
C PHE A 29 8.05 -8.37 2.59
N LEU A 30 7.57 -9.11 1.57
CA LEU A 30 6.92 -10.41 1.74
C LEU A 30 7.83 -11.40 2.46
N LYS A 31 9.10 -11.49 2.05
CA LYS A 31 10.08 -12.38 2.68
C LYS A 31 10.22 -12.07 4.16
N ARG A 32 10.53 -10.83 4.51
CA ARG A 32 10.78 -10.41 5.89
C ARG A 32 9.53 -10.49 6.76
N PHE A 33 8.37 -10.19 6.19
CA PHE A 33 7.09 -10.29 6.90
C PHE A 33 6.78 -11.75 7.23
N ARG A 34 6.91 -12.66 6.25
CA ARG A 34 6.72 -14.12 6.45
C ARG A 34 7.64 -14.71 7.50
N GLU A 35 8.92 -14.36 7.46
CA GLU A 35 9.89 -14.83 8.44
C GLU A 35 9.53 -14.42 9.88
N ARG A 36 8.89 -13.26 10.06
CA ARG A 36 8.63 -12.69 11.40
C ARG A 36 7.20 -12.89 11.91
N PHE A 37 6.22 -12.83 11.03
CA PHE A 37 4.80 -12.70 11.37
C PHE A 37 3.89 -13.69 10.63
N GLY A 38 4.41 -14.46 9.66
CA GLY A 38 3.59 -15.32 8.79
C GLY A 38 3.03 -14.58 7.57
N GLU A 39 1.91 -15.02 7.02
CA GLU A 39 1.38 -14.39 5.80
C GLU A 39 0.86 -12.96 6.06
N PRO A 40 1.23 -11.97 5.22
CA PRO A 40 0.70 -10.62 5.34
C PRO A 40 -0.74 -10.54 4.84
N GLU A 41 -1.48 -9.60 5.43
CA GLU A 41 -2.77 -9.16 4.90
C GLU A 41 -2.56 -8.16 3.76
N VAL A 42 -3.56 -7.99 2.91
CA VAL A 42 -3.48 -7.13 1.72
C VAL A 42 -3.08 -5.68 2.03
N TYR A 43 -3.40 -5.19 3.22
CA TYR A 43 -3.06 -3.83 3.67
C TYR A 43 -1.74 -3.70 4.45
N SER A 44 -1.06 -4.81 4.76
CA SER A 44 0.19 -4.81 5.53
C SER A 44 1.30 -3.91 4.97
N PRO A 45 1.61 -3.89 3.66
CA PRO A 45 2.69 -3.03 3.13
C PRO A 45 2.36 -1.54 3.23
N TYR A 46 1.09 -1.17 3.07
CA TYR A 46 0.64 0.22 3.20
C TYR A 46 0.78 0.75 4.62
N GLY A 47 0.41 -0.07 5.62
CA GLY A 47 0.61 0.29 7.03
C GLY A 47 2.10 0.44 7.38
N TYR A 48 2.95 -0.42 6.80
CA TYR A 48 4.40 -0.31 6.94
C TYR A 48 4.92 1.00 6.36
N ASP A 49 4.57 1.32 5.11
CA ASP A 49 5.02 2.54 4.44
C ASP A 49 4.50 3.81 5.11
N ALA A 50 3.23 3.86 5.49
CA ALA A 50 2.66 5.01 6.21
C ALA A 50 3.42 5.28 7.52
N THR A 51 3.77 4.22 8.25
CA THR A 51 4.58 4.34 9.48
C THR A 51 5.99 4.83 9.17
N ARG A 52 6.62 4.31 8.12
CA ARG A 52 7.99 4.69 7.70
C ARG A 52 8.06 6.15 7.26
N VAL A 53 7.05 6.63 6.55
CA VAL A 53 6.94 8.01 6.09
C VAL A 53 6.80 8.98 7.28
N LEU A 54 5.96 8.65 8.26
CA LEU A 54 5.86 9.43 9.51
C LEU A 54 7.21 9.50 10.24
N VAL A 55 7.90 8.36 10.39
CA VAL A 55 9.22 8.31 11.03
C VAL A 55 10.25 9.12 10.24
N ALA A 56 10.25 9.05 8.90
CA ALA A 56 11.15 9.81 8.07
C ALA A 56 10.92 11.33 8.22
N ALA A 57 9.66 11.77 8.27
CA ALA A 57 9.31 13.18 8.52
C ALA A 57 9.81 13.64 9.89
N MET A 58 9.65 12.81 10.94
CA MET A 58 10.15 13.12 12.29
C MET A 58 11.67 13.23 12.32
N LEU A 59 12.38 12.33 11.64
CA LEU A 59 13.85 12.37 11.54
C LEU A 59 14.33 13.62 10.80
N GLN A 60 13.69 14.00 9.69
CA GLN A 60 14.05 15.19 8.93
C GLN A 60 13.73 16.50 9.68
N ALA A 61 12.68 16.51 10.49
CA ALA A 61 12.32 17.64 11.34
C ALA A 61 13.11 17.68 12.67
N ASP A 62 13.94 16.68 12.94
CA ASP A 62 14.62 16.46 14.23
C ASP A 62 13.65 16.56 15.43
N SER A 63 12.44 16.01 15.27
CA SER A 63 11.41 16.10 16.29
C SER A 63 10.27 15.10 16.13
N THR A 64 9.74 14.67 17.26
CA THR A 64 8.49 13.89 17.35
C THR A 64 7.27 14.77 17.64
N GLU A 65 7.43 16.10 17.80
CA GLU A 65 6.31 17.01 18.00
C GLU A 65 5.56 17.25 16.67
N PRO A 66 4.23 17.02 16.61
CA PRO A 66 3.46 17.15 15.37
C PRO A 66 3.59 18.51 14.67
N VAL A 67 3.61 19.60 15.44
CA VAL A 67 3.77 20.95 14.89
C VAL A 67 5.08 21.13 14.12
N LYS A 68 6.11 20.33 14.42
CA LYS A 68 7.42 20.37 13.76
C LYS A 68 7.48 19.44 12.55
N TYR A 69 6.99 18.20 12.66
CA TYR A 69 7.13 17.22 11.57
C TYR A 69 5.99 17.24 10.54
N LEU A 70 4.78 17.71 10.87
CA LEU A 70 3.66 17.71 9.91
C LEU A 70 3.91 18.58 8.65
N PRO A 71 4.52 19.78 8.74
CA PRO A 71 4.90 20.54 7.54
C PRO A 71 5.95 19.81 6.66
N THR A 72 6.86 19.08 7.30
CA THR A 72 7.85 18.25 6.62
C THR A 72 7.20 17.05 5.94
N LEU A 73 6.27 16.38 6.64
CA LEU A 73 5.47 15.27 6.12
C LEU A 73 4.69 15.68 4.87
N ALA A 74 4.05 16.85 4.87
CA ALA A 74 3.28 17.34 3.73
C ALA A 74 4.13 17.52 2.46
N ASN A 75 5.44 17.72 2.59
CA ASN A 75 6.37 17.91 1.48
C ASN A 75 7.32 16.72 1.28
N ILE A 76 7.05 15.59 1.93
CA ILE A 76 7.98 14.47 1.94
C ILE A 76 8.05 13.79 0.57
N LYS A 77 9.23 13.24 0.27
CA LYS A 77 9.45 12.30 -0.83
C LYS A 77 10.15 11.08 -0.25
N HIS A 78 9.50 9.93 -0.31
CA HIS A 78 9.99 8.72 0.34
C HIS A 78 9.81 7.49 -0.54
N ALA A 79 10.89 6.79 -0.88
CA ALA A 79 10.77 5.49 -1.55
C ALA A 79 10.29 4.43 -0.55
N GLY A 80 9.21 3.72 -0.89
CA GLY A 80 8.57 2.72 -0.02
C GLY A 80 8.49 1.34 -0.66
N VAL A 81 7.81 0.44 0.03
CA VAL A 81 7.43 -0.88 -0.50
C VAL A 81 6.42 -0.73 -1.63
N THR A 82 5.39 0.09 -1.44
CA THR A 82 4.22 0.20 -2.34
C THR A 82 4.43 1.19 -3.48
N SER A 83 5.43 2.07 -3.41
CA SER A 83 5.69 3.10 -4.42
C SER A 83 7.18 3.49 -4.48
N PRO A 84 7.72 3.77 -5.67
CA PRO A 84 9.08 4.32 -5.79
C PRO A 84 9.19 5.72 -5.20
N GLU A 85 8.08 6.46 -5.11
CA GLU A 85 8.01 7.77 -4.46
C GLU A 85 6.64 7.96 -3.79
N ILE A 86 6.64 8.02 -2.46
CA ILE A 86 5.53 8.45 -1.65
C ILE A 86 5.63 9.95 -1.45
N SER A 87 4.64 10.65 -1.99
CA SER A 87 4.46 12.09 -1.94
C SER A 87 2.95 12.41 -1.94
N TYR A 88 2.62 13.63 -1.55
CA TYR A 88 1.24 14.09 -1.40
C TYR A 88 0.98 15.34 -2.24
N ASP A 89 -0.24 15.47 -2.75
CA ASP A 89 -0.69 16.68 -3.42
C ASP A 89 -1.10 17.78 -2.39
N GLU A 90 -1.61 18.91 -2.89
CA GLU A 90 -2.02 20.04 -2.04
C GLU A 90 -3.22 19.73 -1.12
N HIS A 91 -3.96 18.66 -1.40
CA HIS A 91 -5.06 18.17 -0.57
C HIS A 91 -4.61 17.13 0.47
N GLY A 92 -3.35 16.69 0.39
CA GLY A 92 -2.81 15.61 1.22
C GLY A 92 -3.11 14.22 0.67
N ASP A 93 -3.63 14.13 -0.56
CA ASP A 93 -3.88 12.86 -1.23
C ASP A 93 -2.59 12.30 -1.81
N PHE A 94 -2.51 10.98 -1.88
CA PHE A 94 -1.34 10.30 -2.42
C PHE A 94 -1.18 10.61 -3.92
N ALA A 95 -0.04 11.21 -4.29
CA ALA A 95 0.13 11.81 -5.61
C ALA A 95 0.26 10.77 -6.76
N ASN A 96 0.73 9.55 -6.46
CA ASN A 96 1.06 8.54 -7.46
C ASN A 96 0.30 7.22 -7.22
N GLY A 97 -1.03 7.28 -7.18
CA GLY A 97 -1.89 6.16 -6.82
C GLY A 97 -2.44 5.37 -8.00
N GLY A 98 -2.07 4.09 -8.12
CA GLY A 98 -2.80 3.15 -8.96
C GLY A 98 -4.07 2.61 -8.29
N VAL A 99 -5.00 2.07 -9.07
CA VAL A 99 -6.16 1.29 -8.61
C VAL A 99 -6.25 0.01 -9.42
N THR A 100 -6.26 -1.14 -8.74
CA THR A 100 -6.40 -2.45 -9.38
C THR A 100 -7.83 -2.96 -9.24
N VAL A 101 -8.44 -3.34 -10.36
CA VAL A 101 -9.74 -4.01 -10.42
C VAL A 101 -9.54 -5.50 -10.49
N TYR A 102 -10.28 -6.24 -9.66
CA TYR A 102 -10.25 -7.69 -9.56
C TYR A 102 -11.62 -8.27 -9.87
N GLN A 103 -11.63 -9.49 -10.41
CA GLN A 103 -12.83 -10.30 -10.56
C GLN A 103 -12.62 -11.68 -9.95
N VAL A 104 -13.64 -12.21 -9.28
CA VAL A 104 -13.64 -13.62 -8.87
C VAL A 104 -13.84 -14.50 -10.10
N ARG A 105 -12.84 -15.34 -10.39
CA ARG A 105 -12.87 -16.36 -11.44
C ARG A 105 -12.42 -17.69 -10.86
N GLN A 106 -13.21 -18.74 -11.09
CA GLN A 106 -12.96 -20.06 -10.51
C GLN A 106 -12.72 -19.99 -9.00
N GLY A 107 -13.44 -19.09 -8.35
CA GLY A 107 -13.34 -18.88 -6.92
C GLY A 107 -12.09 -18.18 -6.39
N LYS A 108 -11.26 -17.58 -7.27
CA LYS A 108 -10.07 -16.81 -6.91
C LYS A 108 -10.19 -15.39 -7.42
N TRP A 109 -9.61 -14.44 -6.69
CA TRP A 109 -9.47 -13.08 -7.19
C TRP A 109 -8.40 -13.04 -8.28
N GLU A 110 -8.78 -12.63 -9.48
CA GLU A 110 -7.88 -12.41 -10.61
C GLU A 110 -7.86 -10.92 -10.96
N VAL A 111 -6.68 -10.41 -11.31
CA VAL A 111 -6.50 -9.03 -11.76
C VAL A 111 -7.18 -8.86 -13.12
N MET A 112 -8.08 -7.89 -13.23
CA MET A 112 -8.65 -7.47 -14.51
C MET A 112 -7.78 -6.41 -15.18
N GLN A 113 -7.45 -5.35 -14.44
CA GLN A 113 -6.64 -4.23 -14.90
C GLN A 113 -6.15 -3.40 -13.73
N THR A 114 -5.04 -2.70 -13.94
CA THR A 114 -4.55 -1.63 -13.07
C THR A 114 -4.67 -0.31 -13.83
N ILE A 115 -5.24 0.70 -13.18
CA ILE A 115 -5.37 2.06 -13.69
C ILE A 115 -4.40 2.91 -12.88
N GLU A 116 -3.51 3.65 -13.54
CA GLU A 116 -2.52 4.56 -12.93
C GLU A 116 -2.76 6.00 -13.38
#